data_AF-A0A6P4B3M7-F1
#
_entry.id   AF-A0A6P4B3M7-F1
#
_cell.length_a   1.000
_cell.length_b   1.000
_cell.length_c   1.000
_cell.angle_alpha   90.00
_cell.angle_beta   90.00
_cell.angle_gamma   90.00
#
_symmetry.space_group_name_H-M   'P 1'
#
loop_
_entity.id
_entity.type
_entity.pdbx_description
1 polymer ?
#
loop_
_entity_poly.entity_id
_entity_poly.type
_entity_poly.pdbx_seq_one_letter_code
_entity_poly.pdbx_strand_id
1 'polypeptide(L)'
;MAPLAKLVVACLILSLALIQVSWVAGGSIATYWGQDTNDTEGRLEELCNTGHYSHINVAFLTHFGDGRDLEFSIFDHCNNQVSCIRFGRDIKTCQSKQVKILLSIEGPYGTYSLNSVDDAQKVAKLLWDSYLIGVGFDGIDFHIENGSALYYENLTNYLKDYGKKNNKEVILSASPSGLYPDAYLEKAMYSGHFDIVWIQLFNSTSCQYDSANQNDYLPVASWEEWNMLLATGRPLFLGIPASEYISRSEQTDMDPLSPFGVPFFVPSIKSRHVSSKM
;
A
#
# COMPACT_ATOMS: atom_id res chain seq x y z
N MET A 1 -49.63 -25.20 -15.16
CA MET A 1 -48.35 -25.50 -14.46
C MET A 1 -47.15 -24.73 -15.02
N ALA A 2 -47.04 -24.45 -16.33
CA ALA A 2 -45.94 -23.68 -16.92
C ALA A 2 -45.77 -22.20 -16.47
N PRO A 3 -46.81 -21.40 -16.14
CA PRO A 3 -46.61 -20.00 -15.77
C PRO A 3 -46.05 -19.84 -14.35
N LEU A 4 -46.35 -20.78 -13.46
CA LEU A 4 -45.84 -20.79 -12.08
C LEU A 4 -44.34 -21.07 -12.05
N ALA A 5 -43.85 -22.00 -12.89
CA ALA A 5 -42.43 -22.29 -13.02
C ALA A 5 -41.62 -21.09 -13.54
N LYS A 6 -42.16 -20.33 -14.51
CA LYS A 6 -41.51 -19.11 -15.04
C LYS A 6 -41.44 -17.99 -13.99
N LEU A 7 -42.48 -17.87 -13.15
CA LEU A 7 -42.52 -16.89 -12.06
C LEU A 7 -41.49 -17.21 -10.96
N VAL A 8 -41.33 -18.49 -10.63
CA VAL A 8 -40.33 -18.97 -9.64
C VAL A 8 -38.90 -18.76 -10.14
N VAL A 9 -38.61 -19.04 -11.42
CA VAL A 9 -37.29 -18.79 -12.01
C VAL A 9 -36.99 -17.29 -12.09
N ALA A 10 -37.96 -16.45 -12.44
CA ALA A 10 -37.80 -15.00 -12.43
C ALA A 10 -37.54 -14.45 -11.02
N CYS A 11 -38.23 -14.98 -9.99
CA CYS A 11 -37.96 -14.63 -8.59
C CYS A 11 -36.57 -15.09 -8.12
N LEU A 12 -36.11 -16.28 -8.54
CA LEU A 12 -34.77 -16.78 -8.23
C LEU A 12 -33.69 -15.89 -8.85
N ILE A 13 -33.85 -15.49 -10.12
CA ILE A 13 -32.91 -14.58 -10.80
C ILE A 13 -32.95 -13.18 -10.17
N LEU A 14 -34.12 -12.66 -9.79
CA LEU A 14 -34.22 -11.39 -9.05
C LEU A 14 -33.60 -11.49 -7.66
N SER A 15 -33.73 -12.63 -6.98
CA SER A 15 -33.14 -12.85 -5.65
C SER A 15 -31.62 -13.00 -5.70
N LEU A 16 -31.07 -13.57 -6.78
CA LEU A 16 -29.63 -13.60 -7.07
C LEU A 16 -29.09 -12.21 -7.44
N ALA A 17 -29.88 -11.38 -8.15
CA ALA A 17 -29.54 -10.00 -8.48
C ALA A 17 -29.68 -9.04 -7.27
N LEU A 18 -30.42 -9.43 -6.23
CA LEU A 18 -30.59 -8.69 -4.99
C LEU A 18 -29.64 -9.14 -3.87
N ILE A 19 -28.72 -10.08 -4.13
CA ILE A 19 -27.50 -10.19 -3.33
C ILE A 19 -26.62 -8.99 -3.71
N GLN A 20 -27.04 -7.81 -3.27
CA GLN A 20 -26.04 -6.86 -2.85
C GLN A 20 -25.27 -7.58 -1.76
N VAL A 21 -24.08 -8.07 -2.09
CA VAL A 21 -23.00 -8.14 -1.12
C VAL A 21 -22.84 -6.70 -0.63
N SER A 22 -23.68 -6.35 0.33
CA SER A 22 -23.30 -5.45 1.38
C SER A 22 -22.12 -6.17 2.04
N TRP A 23 -20.94 -5.97 1.43
CA TRP A 23 -19.75 -5.80 2.22
C TRP A 23 -20.17 -4.76 3.25
N VAL A 24 -20.58 -5.24 4.42
CA VAL A 24 -20.23 -4.53 5.64
C VAL A 24 -18.77 -4.21 5.38
N ALA A 25 -18.46 -2.92 5.26
CA ALA A 25 -17.10 -2.45 5.25
C ALA A 25 -16.51 -2.82 6.62
N GLY A 26 -16.27 -4.11 6.86
CA GLY A 26 -15.24 -4.57 7.77
C GLY A 26 -14.00 -3.93 7.18
N GLY A 27 -13.41 -3.02 7.95
CA GLY A 27 -12.37 -2.16 7.43
C GLY A 27 -11.30 -3.01 6.72
N SER A 28 -11.05 -2.73 5.45
CA SER A 28 -9.83 -3.09 4.75
C SER A 28 -8.60 -2.70 5.58
N ILE A 29 -7.85 -3.65 6.11
CA ILE A 29 -6.55 -3.37 6.72
C ILE A 29 -5.48 -3.61 5.65
N ALA A 30 -4.52 -2.70 5.56
CA ALA A 30 -3.27 -2.94 4.83
C ALA A 30 -2.09 -3.07 5.80
N THR A 31 -1.03 -3.73 5.36
CA THR A 31 0.19 -3.87 6.14
C THR A 31 1.40 -3.95 5.24
N TYR A 32 2.58 -3.66 5.77
CA TYR A 32 3.82 -4.04 5.12
C TYR A 32 4.19 -5.50 5.44
N TRP A 33 5.17 -6.07 4.74
CA TRP A 33 5.73 -7.38 5.09
C TRP A 33 7.07 -7.57 4.37
N GLY A 34 8.00 -8.30 4.98
CA GLY A 34 9.25 -8.73 4.35
C GLY A 34 10.50 -8.07 4.93
N GLN A 35 10.41 -7.43 6.10
CA GLN A 35 11.54 -6.75 6.75
C GLN A 35 11.98 -7.43 8.05
N ASP A 36 11.57 -8.68 8.27
CA ASP A 36 11.98 -9.52 9.38
C ASP A 36 12.14 -10.98 8.93
N THR A 37 12.49 -11.88 9.85
CA THR A 37 12.58 -13.32 9.56
C THR A 37 11.23 -14.01 9.53
N ASN A 38 11.19 -15.17 8.89
CA ASN A 38 10.05 -16.10 8.99
C ASN A 38 9.66 -16.45 10.43
N ASP A 39 10.61 -16.48 11.36
CA ASP A 39 10.33 -16.82 12.76
C ASP A 39 9.68 -15.64 13.52
N THR A 40 9.88 -14.40 13.05
CA THR A 40 9.32 -13.19 13.69
C THR A 40 8.02 -12.72 13.03
N GLU A 41 8.02 -12.50 11.71
CA GLU A 41 6.86 -11.94 10.99
C GLU A 41 6.02 -13.01 10.26
N GLY A 42 6.49 -14.26 10.25
CA GLY A 42 5.81 -15.37 9.57
C GLY A 42 5.93 -15.30 8.04
N ARG A 43 5.38 -16.34 7.38
CA ARG A 43 5.33 -16.38 5.92
C ARG A 43 4.22 -15.48 5.38
N LEU A 44 4.41 -14.95 4.16
CA LEU A 44 3.38 -14.18 3.46
C LEU A 44 2.04 -14.96 3.34
N GLU A 45 2.10 -16.26 3.06
CA GLU A 45 0.91 -17.12 3.02
C GLU A 45 0.16 -17.15 4.36
N GLU A 46 0.87 -17.21 5.49
CA GLU A 46 0.28 -17.26 6.83
C GLU A 46 -0.43 -15.94 7.15
N LEU A 47 0.21 -14.82 6.80
CA LEU A 47 -0.37 -13.48 6.93
C LEU A 47 -1.69 -13.37 6.15
N CYS A 48 -1.72 -13.85 4.91
CA CYS A 48 -2.93 -13.88 4.08
C CYS A 48 -4.01 -14.84 4.61
N ASN A 49 -3.63 -15.91 5.31
CA ASN A 49 -4.55 -16.87 5.91
C ASN A 49 -5.26 -16.35 7.15
N THR A 50 -4.78 -15.25 7.76
CA THR A 50 -5.47 -14.60 8.88
C THR A 50 -6.83 -14.04 8.49
N GLY A 51 -7.00 -13.66 7.21
CA GLY A 51 -8.21 -12.98 6.73
C GLY A 51 -8.37 -11.53 7.22
N HIS A 52 -7.34 -10.94 7.81
CA HIS A 52 -7.38 -9.57 8.34
C HIS A 52 -7.05 -8.51 7.30
N TYR A 53 -6.22 -8.84 6.32
CA TYR A 53 -5.66 -7.87 5.39
C TYR A 53 -6.31 -7.96 4.02
N SER A 54 -6.66 -6.81 3.45
CA SER A 54 -7.06 -6.72 2.04
C SER A 54 -5.91 -6.32 1.13
N HIS A 55 -4.86 -5.71 1.68
CA HIS A 55 -3.66 -5.29 0.95
C HIS A 55 -2.41 -5.61 1.77
N ILE A 56 -1.34 -6.03 1.09
CA ILE A 56 -0.02 -6.22 1.69
C ILE A 56 1.01 -5.56 0.78
N ASN A 57 1.76 -4.61 1.33
CA ASN A 57 2.88 -3.93 0.68
C ASN A 57 4.16 -4.70 1.00
N VAL A 58 4.68 -5.45 0.03
CA VAL A 58 5.92 -6.20 0.22
C VAL A 58 7.10 -5.25 0.11
N ALA A 59 7.81 -5.13 1.21
CA ALA A 59 8.86 -4.15 1.46
C ALA A 59 10.23 -4.84 1.43
N PHE A 60 11.24 -4.34 0.73
CA PHE A 60 11.24 -3.18 -0.18
C PHE A 60 12.09 -3.42 -1.42
N LEU A 61 11.76 -2.71 -2.50
CA LEU A 61 12.70 -2.43 -3.59
C LEU A 61 13.56 -1.23 -3.20
N THR A 62 14.83 -1.46 -2.88
CA THR A 62 15.73 -0.48 -2.24
C THR A 62 16.63 0.27 -3.22
N HIS A 63 16.80 -0.22 -4.45
CA HIS A 63 17.59 0.44 -5.48
C HIS A 63 16.83 0.55 -6.78
N PHE A 64 16.77 1.76 -7.34
CA PHE A 64 16.24 2.05 -8.67
C PHE A 64 16.64 3.45 -9.14
N GLY A 65 16.50 3.70 -10.45
CA GLY A 65 16.76 5.00 -11.06
C GLY A 65 18.24 5.34 -11.20
N ASP A 66 18.52 6.44 -11.89
CA ASP A 66 19.87 6.90 -12.25
C ASP A 66 20.68 5.83 -13.02
N GLY A 67 20.00 5.02 -13.83
CA GLY A 67 20.63 3.93 -14.58
C GLY A 67 21.12 2.74 -13.76
N ARG A 68 20.72 2.62 -12.48
CA ARG A 68 21.02 1.44 -11.65
C ARG A 68 20.09 0.27 -11.97
N ASP A 69 20.58 -0.93 -11.66
CA ASP A 69 19.74 -2.13 -11.63
C ASP A 69 18.77 -2.10 -10.44
N LEU A 70 17.67 -2.83 -10.57
CA LEU A 70 16.68 -2.97 -9.50
C LEU A 70 17.20 -3.93 -8.42
N GLU A 71 17.14 -3.51 -7.15
CA GLU A 71 17.46 -4.38 -6.00
C GLU A 71 16.25 -4.53 -5.09
N PHE A 72 15.77 -5.77 -4.96
CA PHE A 72 14.65 -6.13 -4.11
C PHE A 72 15.13 -7.03 -2.98
N SER A 73 14.85 -6.65 -1.74
CA SER A 73 15.23 -7.41 -0.56
C SER A 73 14.04 -7.59 0.37
N ILE A 74 13.72 -8.84 0.66
CA ILE A 74 12.73 -9.25 1.66
C ILE A 74 13.39 -10.12 2.73
N PHE A 75 14.52 -9.63 3.25
CA PHE A 75 15.34 -10.30 4.26
C PHE A 75 15.64 -11.77 3.88
N ASP A 76 15.24 -12.74 4.71
CA ASP A 76 15.50 -14.17 4.49
C ASP A 76 14.39 -14.90 3.68
N HIS A 77 13.30 -14.20 3.34
CA HIS A 77 12.13 -14.79 2.68
C HIS A 77 12.35 -15.17 1.21
N CYS A 78 13.32 -14.55 0.55
CA CYS A 78 13.74 -14.85 -0.82
C CYS A 78 15.24 -14.57 -1.00
N ASN A 79 16.06 -15.38 -0.35
CA ASN A 79 17.53 -15.33 -0.44
C ASN A 79 18.16 -16.44 -1.30
N ASN A 80 17.34 -17.39 -1.79
CA ASN A 80 17.78 -18.47 -2.67
C ASN A 80 16.63 -18.94 -3.57
N GLN A 81 16.94 -19.75 -4.59
CA GLN A 81 15.96 -20.17 -5.58
C GLN A 81 14.72 -20.86 -4.97
N VAL A 82 14.89 -21.67 -3.92
CA VAL A 82 13.79 -22.41 -3.30
C VAL A 82 12.87 -21.48 -2.51
N SER A 83 13.46 -20.56 -1.71
CA SER A 83 12.68 -19.56 -0.97
C SER A 83 11.96 -18.60 -1.91
N CYS A 84 12.60 -18.15 -2.99
CA CYS A 84 11.98 -17.29 -3.98
C CYS A 84 10.84 -17.95 -4.78
N ILE A 85 10.99 -19.23 -5.17
CA ILE A 85 9.89 -20.00 -5.81
C ILE A 85 8.71 -20.14 -4.85
N ARG A 86 8.99 -20.31 -3.54
CA ARG A 86 7.95 -20.35 -2.52
C ARG A 86 7.25 -19.00 -2.38
N PHE A 87 8.00 -17.91 -2.26
CA PHE A 87 7.45 -16.55 -2.21
C PHE A 87 6.51 -16.26 -3.39
N GLY A 88 6.89 -16.63 -4.62
CA GLY A 88 6.01 -16.50 -5.79
C GLY A 88 4.70 -17.30 -5.67
N ARG A 89 4.72 -18.49 -5.04
CA ARG A 89 3.49 -19.25 -4.74
C ARG A 89 2.67 -18.62 -3.62
N ASP A 90 3.31 -18.04 -2.62
CA ASP A 90 2.64 -17.38 -1.51
C ASP A 90 1.86 -16.16 -2.03
N ILE A 91 2.43 -15.37 -2.95
CA ILE A 91 1.71 -14.29 -3.66
C ILE A 91 0.43 -14.83 -4.32
N LYS A 92 0.52 -15.94 -5.06
CA LYS A 92 -0.67 -16.54 -5.71
C LYS A 92 -1.70 -17.02 -4.71
N THR A 93 -1.26 -17.54 -3.57
CA THR A 93 -2.14 -17.96 -2.49
C THR A 93 -2.90 -16.78 -1.90
N CYS A 94 -2.22 -15.67 -1.63
CA CYS A 94 -2.85 -14.41 -1.20
C CYS A 94 -3.86 -13.87 -2.21
N GLN A 95 -3.48 -13.81 -3.48
CA GLN A 95 -4.35 -13.37 -4.57
C GLN A 95 -5.61 -14.23 -4.69
N SER A 96 -5.50 -15.55 -4.49
CA SER A 96 -6.65 -16.46 -4.46
C SER A 96 -7.64 -16.18 -3.31
N LYS A 97 -7.17 -15.50 -2.26
CA LYS A 97 -7.94 -15.05 -1.10
C LYS A 97 -8.40 -13.60 -1.23
N GLN A 98 -8.29 -13.01 -2.43
CA GLN A 98 -8.66 -11.62 -2.72
C GLN A 98 -7.82 -10.58 -1.97
N VAL A 99 -6.63 -10.97 -1.47
CA VAL A 99 -5.64 -10.04 -0.91
C VAL A 99 -4.80 -9.48 -2.05
N LYS A 100 -4.71 -8.15 -2.15
CA LYS A 100 -3.88 -7.45 -3.13
C LYS A 100 -2.45 -7.36 -2.63
N ILE A 101 -1.49 -7.77 -3.46
CA ILE A 101 -0.07 -7.76 -3.11
C ILE A 101 0.65 -6.71 -3.95
N LEU A 102 1.14 -5.67 -3.31
CA LEU A 102 1.85 -4.56 -3.94
C LEU A 102 3.34 -4.68 -3.65
N LEU A 103 4.18 -4.40 -4.64
CA LEU A 103 5.60 -4.19 -4.38
C LEU A 103 5.77 -2.76 -3.86
N SER A 104 6.30 -2.58 -2.67
CA SER A 104 6.64 -1.25 -2.19
C SER A 104 8.01 -0.85 -2.72
N ILE A 105 8.03 0.22 -3.52
CA ILE A 105 9.24 0.91 -3.87
C ILE A 105 9.59 1.83 -2.72
N GLU A 106 10.77 1.52 -2.19
CA GLU A 106 11.49 2.21 -1.16
C GLU A 106 10.97 2.15 0.28
N GLY A 107 11.94 2.18 1.20
CA GLY A 107 11.86 2.36 2.65
C GLY A 107 13.21 2.95 3.12
N PRO A 108 13.32 3.41 4.38
CA PRO A 108 14.18 4.53 4.85
C PRO A 108 15.70 4.48 4.57
N TYR A 109 16.21 3.40 3.98
CA TYR A 109 17.64 3.11 3.81
C TYR A 109 18.05 2.82 2.35
N GLY A 110 17.16 3.00 1.38
CA GLY A 110 17.45 2.73 -0.04
C GLY A 110 18.36 3.76 -0.73
N THR A 111 18.89 3.40 -1.90
CA THR A 111 19.57 4.33 -2.83
C THR A 111 18.80 4.45 -4.13
N TYR A 112 18.06 5.55 -4.28
CA TYR A 112 17.15 5.74 -5.40
C TYR A 112 16.99 7.22 -5.72
N SER A 113 16.82 7.53 -7.01
CA SER A 113 16.44 8.85 -7.50
C SER A 113 16.07 8.71 -8.97
N LEU A 114 15.00 9.39 -9.37
CA LEU A 114 14.68 9.57 -10.79
C LEU A 114 15.33 10.88 -11.25
N ASN A 115 16.15 10.82 -12.29
CA ASN A 115 16.93 11.97 -12.75
C ASN A 115 16.44 12.58 -14.07
N SER A 116 15.49 11.93 -14.73
CA SER A 116 14.83 12.45 -15.94
C SER A 116 13.53 11.70 -16.24
N VAL A 117 12.74 12.22 -17.17
CA VAL A 117 11.56 11.51 -17.72
C VAL A 117 11.96 10.17 -18.36
N ASP A 118 13.09 10.14 -19.08
CA ASP A 118 13.59 8.91 -19.71
C ASP A 118 14.01 7.87 -18.67
N ASP A 119 14.61 8.30 -17.57
CA ASP A 119 14.97 7.44 -16.45
C ASP A 119 13.73 6.87 -15.76
N ALA A 120 12.71 7.71 -15.49
CA ALA A 120 11.42 7.26 -14.99
C ALA A 120 10.76 6.23 -15.93
N GLN A 121 10.87 6.41 -17.25
CA GLN A 121 10.36 5.42 -18.22
C GLN A 121 11.12 4.08 -18.14
N LYS A 122 12.45 4.13 -18.04
CA LYS A 122 13.29 2.93 -17.91
C LYS A 122 12.96 2.16 -16.63
N VAL A 123 12.87 2.86 -15.50
CA VAL A 123 12.46 2.26 -14.22
C VAL A 123 11.05 1.67 -14.33
N ALA A 124 10.09 2.39 -14.92
CA ALA A 124 8.74 1.87 -15.13
C ALA A 124 8.73 0.55 -15.94
N LYS A 125 9.57 0.47 -16.98
CA LYS A 125 9.70 -0.74 -17.80
C LYS A 125 10.30 -1.90 -17.01
N LEU A 126 11.34 -1.65 -16.22
CA LEU A 126 11.98 -2.66 -15.38
C LEU A 126 11.02 -3.19 -14.30
N LEU A 127 10.28 -2.31 -13.64
CA LEU A 127 9.24 -2.67 -12.67
C LEU A 127 8.13 -3.51 -13.31
N TRP A 128 7.69 -3.09 -14.49
CA TRP A 128 6.67 -3.78 -15.26
C TRP A 128 7.10 -5.21 -15.63
N ASP A 129 8.25 -5.36 -16.27
CA ASP A 129 8.72 -6.67 -16.74
C ASP A 129 9.03 -7.60 -15.57
N SER A 130 9.77 -7.10 -14.57
CA SER A 130 10.35 -7.94 -13.52
C SER A 130 9.33 -8.31 -12.46
N TYR A 131 8.53 -7.34 -12.00
CA TYR A 131 7.70 -7.51 -10.80
C TYR A 131 6.20 -7.59 -11.12
N LEU A 132 5.67 -6.72 -11.97
CA LEU A 132 4.24 -6.79 -12.33
C LEU A 132 3.90 -7.98 -13.23
N ILE A 133 4.79 -8.32 -14.17
CA ILE A 133 4.64 -9.48 -15.05
C ILE A 133 5.43 -10.69 -14.54
N GLY A 134 6.71 -10.53 -14.25
CA GLY A 134 7.60 -11.65 -13.87
C GLY A 134 7.18 -12.31 -12.56
N VAL A 135 7.15 -11.55 -11.46
CA VAL A 135 6.70 -12.06 -10.15
C VAL A 135 5.17 -12.13 -10.05
N GLY A 136 4.48 -11.17 -10.67
CA GLY A 136 3.02 -11.13 -10.73
C GLY A 136 2.37 -10.35 -9.60
N PHE A 137 3.02 -9.30 -9.09
CA PHE A 137 2.43 -8.31 -8.19
C PHE A 137 1.19 -7.65 -8.81
N ASP A 138 0.24 -7.24 -7.96
CA ASP A 138 -0.99 -6.52 -8.36
C ASP A 138 -0.72 -5.04 -8.64
N GLY A 139 0.38 -4.50 -8.11
CA GLY A 139 0.66 -3.09 -8.20
C GLY A 139 1.96 -2.66 -7.53
N ILE A 140 2.17 -1.35 -7.51
CA ILE A 140 3.35 -0.69 -6.95
C ILE A 140 2.90 0.31 -5.89
N ASP A 141 3.47 0.19 -4.70
CA ASP A 141 3.31 1.14 -3.61
C ASP A 141 4.50 2.10 -3.57
N PHE A 142 4.24 3.40 -3.49
CA PHE A 142 5.25 4.45 -3.50
C PHE A 142 5.44 4.95 -2.07
N HIS A 143 6.46 4.43 -1.40
CA HIS A 143 6.84 4.84 -0.07
C HIS A 143 8.14 5.64 -0.19
N ILE A 144 8.03 6.92 -0.57
CA ILE A 144 9.18 7.77 -0.92
C ILE A 144 9.49 8.74 0.21
N GLU A 145 10.63 8.57 0.88
CA GLU A 145 11.04 9.31 2.07
C GLU A 145 12.37 10.08 1.92
N ASN A 146 13.09 9.90 0.81
CA ASN A 146 14.34 10.62 0.53
C ASN A 146 14.58 10.88 -0.96
N GLY A 147 15.72 11.52 -1.26
CA GLY A 147 16.18 11.75 -2.63
C GLY A 147 15.46 12.92 -3.31
N SER A 148 15.15 12.75 -4.60
CA SER A 148 14.53 13.78 -5.44
C SER A 148 13.01 13.62 -5.50
N ALA A 149 12.26 14.72 -5.36
CA ALA A 149 10.79 14.75 -5.53
C ALA A 149 10.33 14.82 -7.01
N LEU A 150 11.21 14.55 -7.97
CA LEU A 150 10.95 14.73 -9.40
C LEU A 150 10.60 13.41 -10.08
N TYR A 151 9.77 13.50 -11.13
CA TYR A 151 9.48 12.46 -12.12
C TYR A 151 8.69 11.24 -11.61
N TYR A 152 8.27 11.20 -10.35
CA TYR A 152 7.33 10.15 -9.87
C TYR A 152 5.96 10.24 -10.57
N GLU A 153 5.53 11.43 -10.99
CA GLU A 153 4.37 11.62 -11.85
C GLU A 153 4.55 10.94 -13.21
N ASN A 154 5.76 10.96 -13.78
CA ASN A 154 6.05 10.24 -15.03
C ASN A 154 6.05 8.73 -14.80
N LEU A 155 6.66 8.27 -13.69
CA LEU A 155 6.70 6.85 -13.33
C LEU A 155 5.27 6.29 -13.19
N THR A 156 4.39 6.97 -12.45
CA THR A 156 2.99 6.56 -12.30
C THR A 156 2.25 6.52 -13.65
N ASN A 157 2.43 7.51 -14.51
CA ASN A 157 1.86 7.55 -15.86
C ASN A 157 2.29 6.32 -16.68
N TYR A 158 3.59 6.03 -16.72
CA TYR A 158 4.11 4.92 -17.52
C TYR A 158 3.61 3.56 -17.02
N LEU A 159 3.54 3.34 -15.71
CA LEU A 159 3.01 2.11 -15.12
C LEU A 159 1.53 1.89 -15.49
N LYS A 160 0.69 2.93 -15.38
CA LYS A 160 -0.72 2.87 -15.81
C LYS A 160 -0.84 2.62 -17.32
N ASP A 161 -0.01 3.26 -18.13
CA ASP A 161 0.02 3.07 -19.57
C ASP A 161 0.39 1.64 -19.96
N TYR A 162 1.37 1.03 -19.30
CA TYR A 162 1.71 -0.37 -19.53
C TYR A 162 0.56 -1.30 -19.13
N GLY A 163 -0.09 -1.06 -17.99
CA GLY A 163 -1.28 -1.79 -17.57
C GLY A 163 -2.39 -1.74 -18.63
N LYS A 164 -2.74 -0.53 -19.08
CA LYS A 164 -3.75 -0.30 -20.11
C LYS A 164 -3.41 -1.00 -21.43
N LYS A 165 -2.17 -0.88 -21.90
CA LYS A 165 -1.71 -1.49 -23.17
C LYS A 165 -1.74 -3.03 -23.14
N ASN A 166 -1.57 -3.62 -21.97
CA ASN A 166 -1.52 -5.08 -21.79
C ASN A 166 -2.77 -5.67 -21.15
N ASN A 167 -3.85 -4.88 -21.02
CA ASN A 167 -5.11 -5.30 -20.38
C ASN A 167 -4.92 -5.92 -18.98
N LYS A 168 -4.00 -5.34 -18.19
CA LYS A 168 -3.76 -5.69 -16.80
C LYS A 168 -4.04 -4.47 -15.93
N GLU A 169 -4.87 -4.65 -14.93
CA GLU A 169 -5.03 -3.66 -13.87
C GLU A 169 -3.72 -3.54 -13.09
N VAL A 170 -3.29 -2.29 -12.86
CA VAL A 170 -2.12 -1.97 -12.05
C VAL A 170 -2.59 -1.05 -10.95
N ILE A 171 -2.54 -1.56 -9.71
CA ILE A 171 -2.83 -0.76 -8.52
C ILE A 171 -1.61 0.11 -8.25
N LEU A 172 -1.79 1.41 -8.09
CA LEU A 172 -0.75 2.32 -7.62
C LEU A 172 -1.21 2.89 -6.28
N SER A 173 -0.34 2.79 -5.28
CA SER A 173 -0.59 3.41 -3.98
C SER A 173 0.55 4.35 -3.58
N ALA A 174 0.24 5.27 -2.67
CA ALA A 174 1.19 6.23 -2.12
C ALA A 174 1.18 6.17 -0.59
N SER A 175 2.37 6.14 0.02
CA SER A 175 2.59 6.18 1.46
C SER A 175 3.24 7.51 1.89
N PRO A 176 2.58 8.67 1.68
CA PRO A 176 3.17 9.96 2.05
C PRO A 176 3.33 10.10 3.57
N SER A 177 4.22 10.99 3.97
CA SER A 177 4.29 11.46 5.34
C SER A 177 2.95 12.09 5.78
N GLY A 178 2.72 12.18 7.09
CA GLY A 178 1.56 12.90 7.61
C GLY A 178 1.64 14.43 7.44
N LEU A 179 2.73 14.99 6.91
CA LEU A 179 2.79 16.41 6.57
C LEU A 179 2.16 16.67 5.20
N TYR A 180 1.36 17.71 5.10
CA TYR A 180 0.75 18.14 3.84
C TYR A 180 1.33 19.48 3.38
N PRO A 181 1.65 19.67 2.08
CA PRO A 181 1.80 18.61 1.07
C PRO A 181 3.03 17.73 1.36
N ASP A 182 3.02 16.49 0.87
CA ASP A 182 4.16 15.59 1.01
C ASP A 182 5.35 16.07 0.17
N ALA A 183 6.54 16.09 0.77
CA ALA A 183 7.74 16.65 0.15
C ALA A 183 8.19 15.92 -1.13
N TYR A 184 7.86 14.64 -1.28
CA TYR A 184 8.34 13.79 -2.37
C TYR A 184 7.24 13.42 -3.36
N LEU A 185 6.04 13.16 -2.85
CA LEU A 185 4.94 12.60 -3.62
C LEU A 185 3.91 13.63 -4.10
N GLU A 186 3.98 14.89 -3.66
CA GLU A 186 3.00 15.93 -4.04
C GLU A 186 2.65 15.92 -5.54
N LYS A 187 3.66 16.04 -6.41
CA LYS A 187 3.47 16.08 -7.87
C LYS A 187 2.82 14.81 -8.42
N ALA A 188 3.26 13.64 -7.95
CA ALA A 188 2.71 12.35 -8.35
C ALA A 188 1.27 12.17 -7.83
N MET A 189 0.93 12.73 -6.68
CA MET A 189 -0.44 12.68 -6.15
C MET A 189 -1.41 13.56 -6.94
N TYR A 190 -0.95 14.72 -7.42
CA TYR A 190 -1.73 15.60 -8.30
C TYR A 190 -1.93 15.05 -9.71
N SER A 191 -1.09 14.12 -10.18
CA SER A 191 -1.30 13.46 -11.47
C SER A 191 -2.57 12.58 -11.50
N GLY A 192 -3.07 12.19 -10.32
CA GLY A 192 -4.33 11.48 -10.18
C GLY A 192 -4.25 9.97 -10.48
N HIS A 193 -3.06 9.39 -10.53
CA HIS A 193 -2.86 7.98 -10.87
C HIS A 193 -2.80 7.02 -9.68
N PHE A 194 -2.69 7.52 -8.45
CA PHE A 194 -2.81 6.67 -7.25
C PHE A 194 -4.25 6.28 -6.98
N ASP A 195 -4.49 4.98 -6.87
CA ASP A 195 -5.77 4.38 -6.50
C ASP A 195 -5.98 4.39 -4.98
N ILE A 196 -4.89 4.34 -4.20
CA ILE A 196 -4.94 4.25 -2.74
C ILE A 196 -3.89 5.17 -2.12
N VAL A 197 -4.23 5.81 -1.01
CA VAL A 197 -3.30 6.63 -0.22
C VAL A 197 -3.32 6.18 1.23
N TRP A 198 -2.13 5.96 1.80
CA TRP A 198 -1.94 5.60 3.20
C TRP A 198 -1.04 6.63 3.90
N ILE A 199 -1.63 7.54 4.68
CA ILE A 199 -0.87 8.62 5.31
C ILE A 199 -0.14 8.10 6.55
N GLN A 200 1.14 8.41 6.68
CA GLN A 200 1.96 7.96 7.81
C GLN A 200 1.85 8.94 8.99
N LEU A 201 1.04 8.63 10.01
CA LEU A 201 0.86 9.47 11.21
C LEU A 201 1.75 9.01 12.38
N PHE A 202 2.99 8.64 12.06
CA PHE A 202 4.00 8.18 13.00
C PHE A 202 5.39 8.65 12.55
N ASN A 203 6.39 8.56 13.43
CA ASN A 203 7.78 8.97 13.19
C ASN A 203 7.96 10.44 12.74
N SER A 204 7.00 11.31 13.06
CA SER A 204 7.05 12.74 12.78
C SER A 204 6.30 13.52 13.85
N THR A 205 7.02 14.37 14.59
CA THR A 205 6.48 15.21 15.66
C THR A 205 5.44 16.22 15.17
N SER A 206 5.31 16.40 13.86
CA SER A 206 4.39 17.37 13.26
C SER A 206 3.01 16.79 12.93
N CYS A 207 2.85 15.47 12.95
CA CYS A 207 1.61 14.80 12.56
C CYS A 207 1.29 13.52 13.36
N GLN A 208 2.17 13.08 14.26
CA GLN A 208 1.95 11.90 15.08
C GLN A 208 1.11 12.19 16.33
N TYR A 209 0.53 11.12 16.90
CA TYR A 209 -0.11 11.17 18.20
C TYR A 209 0.89 11.54 19.31
N ASP A 210 0.55 12.54 20.11
CA ASP A 210 1.34 12.93 21.28
C ASP A 210 0.95 12.07 22.48
N SER A 211 1.69 10.98 22.65
CA SER A 211 1.48 10.04 23.76
C SER A 211 1.81 10.62 25.13
N ALA A 212 2.71 11.63 25.20
CA ALA A 212 3.09 12.26 26.46
C ALA A 212 1.94 13.09 27.04
N ASN A 213 1.20 13.77 26.17
CA ASN A 213 0.06 14.62 26.57
C ASN A 213 -1.31 14.00 26.25
N GLN A 214 -1.35 12.76 25.73
CA GLN A 214 -2.56 12.08 25.25
C GLN A 214 -3.37 12.93 24.25
N ASN A 215 -2.69 13.55 23.29
CA ASN A 215 -3.27 14.54 22.39
C ASN A 215 -3.23 14.07 20.93
N ASP A 216 -4.38 14.13 20.26
CA ASP A 216 -4.61 13.71 18.87
C ASP A 216 -4.80 14.89 17.90
N TYR A 217 -4.58 16.13 18.33
CA TYR A 217 -4.80 17.32 17.50
C TYR A 217 -4.00 17.28 16.18
N LEU A 218 -2.71 16.94 16.24
CA LEU A 218 -1.84 16.90 15.05
C LEU A 218 -2.26 15.83 14.02
N PRO A 219 -2.48 14.55 14.40
CA PRO A 219 -2.94 13.55 13.44
C PRO A 219 -4.34 13.85 12.91
N VAL A 220 -5.24 14.43 13.71
CA VAL A 220 -6.57 14.86 13.24
C VAL A 220 -6.47 16.00 12.23
N ALA A 221 -5.64 17.02 12.50
CA ALA A 221 -5.43 18.13 11.57
C ALA A 221 -4.81 17.66 10.24
N SER A 222 -3.77 16.82 10.31
CA SER A 222 -3.18 16.17 9.14
C SER A 222 -4.22 15.40 8.33
N TRP A 223 -5.03 14.58 9.00
CA TRP A 223 -6.11 13.83 8.36
C TRP A 223 -7.10 14.74 7.63
N GLU A 224 -7.51 15.85 8.24
CA GLU A 224 -8.44 16.80 7.62
C GLU A 224 -7.85 17.43 6.36
N GLU A 225 -6.58 17.84 6.38
CA GLU A 225 -5.87 18.38 5.21
C GLU A 225 -5.82 17.37 4.06
N TRP A 226 -5.40 16.14 4.34
CA TRP A 226 -5.35 15.06 3.35
C TRP A 226 -6.74 14.70 2.80
N ASN A 227 -7.74 14.59 3.67
CA ASN A 227 -9.09 14.20 3.28
C ASN A 227 -9.79 15.28 2.44
N MET A 228 -9.56 16.56 2.72
CA MET A 228 -10.12 17.66 1.92
C MET A 228 -9.62 17.66 0.48
N LEU A 229 -8.38 17.22 0.23
CA LEU A 229 -7.76 17.32 -1.11
C LEU A 229 -7.86 16.01 -1.90
N LEU A 230 -7.99 14.87 -1.21
CA LEU A 230 -8.37 13.60 -1.82
C LEU A 230 -9.88 13.48 -2.12
N ALA A 231 -10.65 14.57 -1.98
CA ALA A 231 -12.11 14.73 -2.15
C ALA A 231 -12.75 14.19 -3.46
N THR A 232 -11.98 13.48 -4.28
CA THR A 232 -12.44 12.69 -5.42
C THR A 232 -12.95 11.29 -5.06
N GLY A 233 -13.05 10.95 -3.76
CA GLY A 233 -13.54 9.63 -3.31
C GLY A 233 -12.50 8.52 -3.39
N ARG A 234 -11.22 8.87 -3.49
CA ARG A 234 -10.10 7.91 -3.40
C ARG A 234 -10.03 7.33 -1.99
N PRO A 235 -9.84 6.00 -1.83
CA PRO A 235 -9.55 5.39 -0.54
C PRO A 235 -8.36 6.03 0.16
N LEU A 236 -8.61 6.59 1.34
CA LEU A 236 -7.61 7.13 2.26
C LEU A 236 -7.56 6.27 3.52
N PHE A 237 -6.35 5.88 3.91
CA PHE A 237 -6.08 5.04 5.07
C PHE A 237 -5.17 5.75 6.06
N LEU A 238 -5.41 5.48 7.33
CA LEU A 238 -4.62 5.95 8.46
C LEU A 238 -3.49 4.96 8.72
N GLY A 239 -2.24 5.39 8.57
CA GLY A 239 -1.04 4.63 8.92
C GLY A 239 -0.66 4.82 10.37
N ILE A 240 -0.56 3.70 11.09
CA ILE A 240 -0.18 3.63 12.50
C ILE A 240 0.84 2.50 12.72
N PRO A 241 1.72 2.64 13.73
CA PRO A 241 2.60 1.56 14.11
C PRO A 241 1.81 0.40 14.72
N ALA A 242 2.20 -0.83 14.40
CA ALA A 242 1.66 -2.05 14.99
C ALA A 242 1.91 -2.22 16.49
N SER A 243 2.94 -1.56 17.01
CA SER A 243 3.42 -1.71 18.38
C SER A 243 4.21 -0.48 18.84
N GLU A 244 4.31 -0.29 20.15
CA GLU A 244 5.01 0.84 20.79
C GLU A 244 6.54 0.84 20.57
N TYR A 245 7.13 -0.31 20.20
CA TYR A 245 8.57 -0.40 19.89
C TYR A 245 8.95 0.33 18.60
N ILE A 246 7.97 0.68 17.76
CA ILE A 246 8.15 1.31 16.44
C ILE A 246 8.15 2.85 16.55
N SER A 247 7.56 3.41 17.62
CA SER A 247 7.26 4.85 17.72
C SER A 247 8.30 5.70 18.47
N ARG A 248 9.48 5.16 18.82
CA ARG A 248 10.49 5.92 19.57
C ARG A 248 11.42 6.67 18.63
N SER A 249 11.30 7.99 18.61
CA SER A 249 12.20 8.93 17.94
C SER A 249 13.60 9.06 18.57
N GLU A 250 14.02 8.09 19.39
CA GLU A 250 15.35 8.03 20.01
C GLU A 250 16.05 6.74 19.58
N GLN A 251 16.61 6.76 18.37
CA GLN A 251 17.46 5.67 17.87
C GLN A 251 18.82 6.25 17.45
N THR A 252 19.61 6.66 18.44
CA THR A 252 21.02 7.08 18.25
C THR A 252 22.01 5.92 18.25
N ASP A 253 21.55 4.67 18.32
CA ASP A 253 22.37 3.47 18.10
C ASP A 253 21.46 2.40 17.47
N MET A 254 21.49 2.29 16.14
CA MET A 254 20.76 1.25 15.41
C MET A 254 21.62 0.00 15.29
N ASP A 255 21.25 -1.04 16.03
CA ASP A 255 21.57 -2.41 15.68
C ASP A 255 20.74 -2.77 14.42
N PRO A 256 21.36 -3.16 13.28
CA PRO A 256 20.66 -3.54 12.06
C PRO A 256 19.75 -4.78 12.19
N LEU A 257 19.66 -5.36 13.40
CA LEU A 257 18.84 -6.52 13.76
C LEU A 257 17.60 -6.18 14.60
N SER A 258 17.26 -4.90 14.78
CA SER A 258 15.98 -4.50 15.38
C SER A 258 14.83 -4.93 14.46
N PRO A 259 13.82 -5.69 14.93
CA PRO A 259 12.66 -6.03 14.12
C PRO A 259 11.98 -4.72 13.72
N PHE A 260 12.01 -4.39 12.43
CA PHE A 260 11.24 -3.28 11.89
C PHE A 260 9.78 -3.66 12.04
N GLY A 261 9.18 -3.27 13.16
CA GLY A 261 7.78 -3.50 13.40
C GLY A 261 6.99 -2.80 12.28
N VAL A 262 6.23 -3.61 11.57
CA VAL A 262 5.59 -3.28 10.32
C VAL A 262 4.41 -2.31 10.55
N PRO A 263 4.30 -1.16 9.86
CA PRO A 263 3.13 -0.30 10.00
C PRO A 263 1.86 -0.97 9.44
N PHE A 264 0.72 -0.69 10.08
CA PHE A 264 -0.61 -1.08 9.62
C PHE A 264 -1.38 0.14 9.16
N PHE A 265 -2.22 -0.05 8.14
CA PHE A 265 -3.13 0.96 7.65
C PHE A 265 -4.56 0.52 7.86
N VAL A 266 -5.35 1.36 8.50
CA VAL A 266 -6.78 1.13 8.71
C VAL A 266 -7.58 2.09 7.83
N PRO A 267 -8.71 1.65 7.25
CA PRO A 267 -9.45 2.46 6.30
C PRO A 267 -10.24 3.53 7.05
N SER A 268 -10.58 4.60 6.34
CA SER A 268 -11.56 5.57 6.83
C SER A 268 -12.86 4.87 7.25
N ILE A 269 -13.23 4.98 8.53
CA ILE A 269 -14.64 4.94 8.91
C ILE A 269 -15.22 6.21 8.31
N LYS A 270 -16.02 6.12 7.24
CA LYS A 270 -16.82 7.27 6.79
C LYS A 270 -17.49 7.83 8.04
N SER A 271 -17.10 9.04 8.45
CA SER A 271 -17.77 9.70 9.56
C SER A 271 -19.22 9.83 9.15
N ARG A 272 -20.11 9.04 9.77
CA ARG A 272 -21.49 9.49 9.88
C ARG A 272 -21.34 10.83 10.57
N HIS A 273 -21.81 11.88 9.90
CA HIS A 273 -21.94 13.20 10.50
C HIS A 273 -22.33 13.03 11.97
N VAL A 274 -21.39 13.28 12.87
CA VAL A 274 -21.76 13.68 14.22
C VAL A 274 -22.26 15.10 14.02
N SER A 275 -23.53 15.20 13.63
CA SER A 275 -24.28 16.42 13.82
C SER A 275 -24.28 16.63 15.33
N SER A 276 -23.36 17.47 15.81
CA SER A 276 -23.54 18.15 17.08
C SER A 276 -24.80 19.00 16.94
N LYS A 277 -25.93 18.42 17.32
CA LYS A 277 -27.13 19.16 17.65
C LYS A 277 -27.21 19.21 19.17
N MET A 278 -27.14 20.47 19.63
CA MET A 278 -27.42 21.01 20.96
C MET A 278 -26.30 20.90 21.99
#